data_AF-A0A1X0Y0Q8-F1
#
_entry.id   AF-A0A1X0Y0Q8-F1
#
_cell.length_a   1.000
_cell.length_b   1.000
_cell.length_c   1.000
_cell.angle_alpha   90.00
_cell.angle_beta   90.00
_cell.angle_gamma   90.00
#
_symmetry.space_group_name_H-M   'P 1'
#
loop_
_entity.id
_entity.type
_entity.pdbx_description
1 polymer ?
#
loop_
_entity_poly.entity_id
_entity_poly.type
_entity_poly.pdbx_seq_one_letter_code
_entity_poly.pdbx_strand_id
1 'polypeptide(L)'
;MGGAGGVGRDAGMEASAEDLRSAIEVREAIYRTAVARLDGAQPLPADVGLLNDQASRPRLTPHLLPTGAIVREGTAAQLIATLAADLLDLLAGPDIANVKRCAHPDCTLLYVDSSRAKNRHWCGMAACGNKVKVQAFRARQRASAHRSPS
;
A
#
# COMPACT_ATOMS: atom_id res chain seq x y z
N MET A 1 25.14 10.40 14.10
CA MET A 1 24.53 9.53 15.13
C MET A 1 23.59 8.58 14.41
N GLY A 2 24.09 7.38 14.12
CA GLY A 2 23.41 6.38 13.30
C GLY A 2 22.29 5.70 14.08
N GLY A 3 21.08 5.75 13.53
CA GLY A 3 19.93 5.02 14.05
C GLY A 3 20.12 3.54 13.77
N ALA A 4 20.39 2.77 14.82
CA ALA A 4 20.28 1.32 14.79
C ALA A 4 18.82 0.98 14.56
N GLY A 5 18.52 0.52 13.34
CA GLY A 5 17.28 -0.17 13.02
C GLY A 5 17.19 -1.41 13.89
N GLY A 6 16.44 -1.31 14.98
CA GLY A 6 16.00 -2.47 15.74
C GLY A 6 15.00 -3.23 14.90
N VAL A 7 15.47 -4.28 14.23
CA VAL A 7 14.61 -5.33 13.69
C VAL A 7 13.98 -6.00 14.91
N GLY A 8 12.83 -5.47 15.32
CA GLY A 8 11.97 -6.08 16.33
C GLY A 8 11.61 -7.48 15.85
N ARG A 9 11.87 -8.46 16.71
CA ARG A 9 11.61 -9.88 16.48
C ARG A 9 10.13 -10.03 16.14
N ASP A 10 9.81 -10.61 14.99
CA ASP A 10 8.46 -11.07 14.64
C ASP A 10 8.07 -12.15 15.66
N ALA A 11 7.46 -11.74 16.77
CA ALA A 11 6.54 -12.63 17.48
C ALA A 11 5.37 -12.83 16.52
N GLY A 12 5.44 -13.90 15.72
CA GLY A 12 4.48 -14.18 14.66
C GLY A 12 3.06 -14.15 15.23
N MET A 13 2.28 -13.20 14.75
CA MET A 13 0.84 -13.15 15.01
C MET A 13 0.21 -14.38 14.34
N GLU A 14 -0.29 -15.32 15.14
CA GLU A 14 -1.03 -16.47 14.63
C GLU A 14 -2.25 -15.99 13.84
N ALA A 15 -2.41 -16.51 12.61
CA ALA A 15 -3.48 -16.13 11.70
C ALA A 15 -4.21 -17.37 11.19
N SER A 16 -5.54 -17.36 11.31
CA SER A 16 -6.41 -18.42 10.83
C SER A 16 -6.72 -18.27 9.34
N ALA A 17 -7.30 -19.32 8.75
CA ALA A 17 -7.85 -19.24 7.38
C ALA A 17 -8.98 -18.19 7.27
N GLU A 18 -9.70 -17.92 8.36
CA GLU A 18 -10.72 -16.89 8.41
C GLU A 18 -10.10 -15.48 8.42
N ASP A 19 -9.00 -15.28 9.12
CA ASP A 19 -8.25 -14.02 9.09
C ASP A 19 -7.71 -13.74 7.68
N LEU A 20 -7.18 -14.77 7.01
CA LEU A 20 -6.71 -14.63 5.62
C LEU A 20 -7.84 -14.22 4.68
N ARG A 21 -9.00 -14.87 4.77
CA ARG A 21 -10.18 -14.52 3.96
C ARG A 21 -10.64 -13.09 4.24
N SER A 22 -10.74 -12.72 5.51
CA SER A 22 -11.12 -11.36 5.93
C SER A 22 -10.13 -10.32 5.41
N ALA A 23 -8.82 -10.60 5.48
CA ALA A 23 -7.78 -9.73 4.97
C ALA A 23 -7.86 -9.55 3.44
N ILE A 24 -8.18 -10.62 2.70
CA ILE A 24 -8.41 -10.55 1.26
C ILE A 24 -9.64 -9.67 0.96
N GLU A 25 -10.77 -9.92 1.60
CA GLU A 25 -12.01 -9.16 1.39
C GLU A 25 -11.81 -7.66 1.66
N VAL A 26 -11.18 -7.33 2.78
CA VAL A 26 -10.86 -5.96 3.17
C VAL A 26 -9.91 -5.32 2.16
N ARG A 27 -8.83 -6.02 1.75
CA ARG A 27 -7.89 -5.52 0.74
C ARG A 27 -8.59 -5.18 -0.58
N GLU A 28 -9.46 -6.07 -1.06
CA GLU A 28 -10.16 -5.86 -2.32
C GLU A 28 -11.17 -4.69 -2.22
N ALA A 29 -11.87 -4.55 -1.09
CA ALA A 29 -12.77 -3.43 -0.85
C ALA A 29 -12.03 -2.08 -0.76
N ILE A 30 -10.88 -2.03 -0.08
CA ILE A 30 -9.98 -0.87 -0.08
C ILE A 30 -9.56 -0.53 -1.51
N TYR A 31 -9.14 -1.52 -2.28
CA TYR A 31 -8.64 -1.30 -3.63
C TYR A 31 -9.71 -0.68 -4.53
N ARG A 32 -10.92 -1.27 -4.56
CA ARG A 32 -12.05 -0.76 -5.34
C ARG A 32 -12.46 0.64 -4.89
N THR A 33 -12.51 0.88 -3.58
CA THR A 33 -12.84 2.20 -3.01
C THR A 33 -11.81 3.26 -3.42
N ALA A 34 -10.52 2.94 -3.30
CA ALA A 34 -9.43 3.85 -3.69
C ALA A 34 -9.49 4.16 -5.19
N VAL A 35 -9.68 3.15 -6.04
CA VAL A 35 -9.83 3.32 -7.49
C VAL A 35 -11.00 4.22 -7.83
N ALA A 36 -12.19 3.97 -7.27
CA ALA A 36 -13.36 4.82 -7.48
C ALA A 36 -13.06 6.27 -7.11
N ARG A 37 -12.41 6.51 -5.97
CA ARG A 37 -12.04 7.85 -5.51
C ARG A 37 -11.03 8.54 -6.42
N LEU A 38 -10.03 7.82 -6.92
CA LEU A 38 -9.06 8.36 -7.88
C LEU A 38 -9.71 8.72 -9.23
N ASP A 39 -10.79 8.03 -9.59
CA ASP A 39 -11.53 8.29 -10.83
C ASP A 39 -12.66 9.32 -10.65
N GLY A 40 -12.78 9.92 -9.46
CA GLY A 40 -13.85 10.88 -9.15
C GLY A 40 -15.24 10.24 -9.02
N ALA A 41 -15.31 8.91 -8.93
CA ALA A 41 -16.53 8.14 -8.76
C ALA A 41 -16.85 7.90 -7.28
N GLN A 42 -18.13 7.58 -7.02
CA GLN A 42 -18.56 7.15 -5.68
C GLN A 42 -18.17 5.69 -5.42
N PRO A 43 -17.67 5.37 -4.22
CA PRO A 43 -17.45 3.98 -3.82
C PRO A 43 -18.73 3.15 -3.82
N LEU A 44 -18.60 1.84 -4.00
CA LEU A 44 -19.74 0.92 -3.92
C LEU A 44 -20.28 0.86 -2.48
N PRO A 45 -21.60 0.94 -2.26
CA PRO A 45 -22.17 0.86 -0.91
C PRO A 45 -21.78 -0.39 -0.13
N ALA A 46 -21.63 -1.53 -0.82
CA ALA A 46 -21.19 -2.78 -0.21
C ALA A 46 -19.75 -2.73 0.31
N ASP A 47 -18.83 -2.14 -0.46
CA ASP A 47 -17.44 -1.95 -0.01
C ASP A 47 -17.37 -0.96 1.16
N VAL A 48 -18.16 0.13 1.10
CA VAL A 48 -18.26 1.10 2.21
C VAL A 48 -18.79 0.42 3.49
N GLY A 49 -19.85 -0.37 3.39
CA GLY A 49 -20.40 -1.13 4.51
C GLY A 49 -19.37 -2.07 5.13
N LEU A 50 -18.70 -2.88 4.28
CA LEU A 50 -17.66 -3.81 4.73
C LEU A 50 -16.52 -3.11 5.47
N LEU A 51 -16.01 -1.99 4.92
CA LEU A 51 -14.91 -1.26 5.54
C LEU A 51 -15.33 -0.61 6.86
N ASN A 52 -16.55 -0.06 6.93
CA ASN A 52 -17.09 0.50 8.16
C ASN A 52 -17.26 -0.57 9.25
N ASP A 53 -17.87 -1.70 8.90
CA ASP A 53 -18.08 -2.83 9.82
C ASP A 53 -16.76 -3.42 10.31
N GLN A 54 -15.73 -3.45 9.46
CA GLN A 54 -14.40 -3.90 9.85
C GLN A 54 -13.70 -2.87 10.76
N ALA A 55 -13.78 -1.58 10.42
CA ALA A 55 -13.15 -0.50 11.18
C ALA A 55 -13.80 -0.24 12.55
N SER A 56 -15.03 -0.69 12.77
CA SER A 56 -15.71 -0.65 14.07
C SER A 56 -15.28 -1.76 15.03
N ARG A 57 -14.51 -2.75 14.58
CA ARG A 57 -14.02 -3.85 15.42
C ARG A 57 -12.88 -3.40 16.35
N PRO A 58 -12.59 -4.16 17.43
CA PRO A 58 -11.44 -3.90 18.29
C PRO A 58 -10.14 -3.80 17.49
N ARG A 59 -9.34 -2.79 17.80
CA ARG A 59 -8.06 -2.50 17.13
C ARG A 59 -6.91 -3.05 17.95
N LEU A 60 -5.70 -3.03 17.38
CA LEU A 60 -4.49 -3.29 18.12
C LEU A 60 -4.32 -2.30 19.28
N THR A 61 -3.87 -2.81 20.43
CA THR A 61 -3.65 -1.99 21.63
C THR A 61 -2.22 -1.46 21.61
N PRO A 62 -2.01 -0.13 21.67
CA PRO A 62 -0.68 0.43 21.79
C PRO A 62 -0.17 0.32 23.25
N HIS A 63 1.08 -0.10 23.40
CA HIS A 63 1.79 -0.14 24.68
C HIS A 63 3.10 0.66 24.56
N LEU A 64 3.31 1.59 25.50
CA LEU A 64 4.56 2.32 25.62
C LEU A 64 5.56 1.50 26.45
N LEU A 65 6.70 1.14 25.85
CA LEU A 65 7.77 0.43 26.54
C LEU A 65 8.65 1.41 27.33
N PRO A 66 9.36 0.94 28.38
CA PRO A 66 10.34 1.76 29.10
C PRO A 66 11.45 2.36 28.24
N THR A 67 11.70 1.80 27.05
CA THR A 67 12.65 2.33 26.06
C THR A 67 12.15 3.58 25.34
N GLY A 68 10.89 3.97 25.54
CA GLY A 68 10.21 5.03 24.79
C GLY A 68 9.64 4.57 23.44
N ALA A 69 9.83 3.30 23.07
CA ALA A 69 9.24 2.72 21.88
C ALA A 69 7.76 2.36 22.12
N ILE A 70 6.94 2.43 21.06
CA ILE A 70 5.57 1.91 21.07
C ILE A 70 5.54 0.56 20.38
N VAL A 71 4.95 -0.42 21.04
CA VAL A 71 4.54 -1.69 20.43
C VAL A 71 3.02 -1.74 20.32
N ARG A 72 2.53 -2.53 19.36
CA ARG A 72 1.09 -2.76 19.19
C ARG A 72 0.84 -4.25 19.31
N GLU A 73 -0.02 -4.63 20.25
CA GLU A 73 -0.33 -6.03 20.55
C GLU A 73 -1.79 -6.34 20.21
N GLY A 74 -2.05 -7.59 19.81
CA GLY A 74 -3.38 -8.08 19.49
C GLY A 74 -3.36 -9.26 18.51
N THR A 75 -4.53 -9.58 17.98
CA THR A 75 -4.77 -10.66 17.03
C THR A 75 -4.73 -10.20 15.57
N ALA A 76 -4.69 -11.16 14.63
CA ALA A 76 -4.81 -10.88 13.20
C ALA A 76 -6.09 -10.10 12.85
N ALA A 77 -7.22 -10.48 13.44
CA ALA A 77 -8.47 -9.75 13.30
C ALA A 77 -8.36 -8.27 13.77
N GLN A 78 -7.66 -8.01 14.88
CA GLN A 78 -7.43 -6.65 15.37
C GLN A 78 -6.51 -5.85 14.44
N LEU A 79 -5.50 -6.48 13.85
CA LEU A 79 -4.65 -5.84 12.83
C LEU A 79 -5.47 -5.47 11.59
N ILE A 80 -6.33 -6.35 11.11
CA ILE A 80 -7.20 -6.07 9.95
C ILE A 80 -8.15 -4.89 10.28
N ALA A 81 -8.72 -4.85 11.49
CA ALA A 81 -9.56 -3.74 11.94
C ALA A 81 -8.78 -2.41 12.02
N THR A 82 -7.55 -2.43 12.54
CA THR A 82 -6.65 -1.27 12.55
C THR A 82 -6.39 -0.77 11.13
N LEU A 83 -6.02 -1.67 10.21
CA LEU A 83 -5.74 -1.30 8.82
C LEU A 83 -6.97 -0.75 8.09
N ALA A 84 -8.15 -1.35 8.31
CA ALA A 84 -9.40 -0.84 7.72
C ALA A 84 -9.65 0.60 8.17
N ALA A 85 -9.49 0.89 9.45
CA ALA A 85 -9.71 2.23 9.98
C ALA A 85 -8.69 3.26 9.50
N ASP A 86 -7.39 2.93 9.54
CA ASP A 86 -6.33 3.81 9.04
C ASP A 86 -6.56 4.15 7.54
N LEU A 87 -7.09 3.18 6.78
CA LEU A 87 -7.41 3.39 5.38
C LEU A 87 -8.71 4.17 5.16
N LEU A 88 -9.70 4.07 6.05
CA LEU A 88 -10.85 4.99 6.02
C LEU A 88 -10.38 6.44 6.19
N ASP A 89 -9.46 6.70 7.12
CA ASP A 89 -8.90 8.04 7.33
C ASP A 89 -8.14 8.52 6.09
N LEU A 90 -7.32 7.65 5.46
CA LEU A 90 -6.64 7.98 4.20
C LEU A 90 -7.63 8.27 3.07
N LEU A 91 -8.66 7.45 2.92
CA LEU A 91 -9.62 7.54 1.82
C LEU A 91 -10.54 8.75 1.99
N ALA A 92 -11.05 9.00 3.18
CA ALA A 92 -11.95 10.13 3.47
C ALA A 92 -11.21 11.47 3.62
N GLY A 93 -9.93 11.42 4.01
CA GLY A 93 -9.11 12.60 4.27
C GLY A 93 -8.49 13.24 3.03
N PRO A 94 -7.77 14.36 3.22
CA PRO A 94 -7.08 15.07 2.14
C PRO A 94 -5.92 14.25 1.54
N ASP A 95 -5.41 13.26 2.27
CA ASP A 95 -4.28 12.43 1.85
C ASP A 95 -4.60 11.51 0.67
N ILE A 96 -5.87 11.30 0.32
CA ILE A 96 -6.26 10.62 -0.91
C ILE A 96 -5.64 11.27 -2.16
N ALA A 97 -5.42 12.58 -2.14
CA ALA A 97 -4.76 13.31 -3.23
C ALA A 97 -3.29 12.89 -3.43
N ASN A 98 -2.67 12.27 -2.42
CA ASN A 98 -1.32 11.73 -2.50
C ASN A 98 -1.30 10.30 -3.04
N VAL A 99 -2.45 9.63 -3.17
CA VAL A 99 -2.52 8.26 -3.68
C VAL A 99 -2.43 8.27 -5.21
N LYS A 100 -1.60 7.38 -5.77
CA LYS A 100 -1.37 7.28 -7.21
C LYS A 100 -1.36 5.83 -7.68
N ARG A 101 -1.74 5.64 -8.94
CA ARG A 101 -1.51 4.39 -9.67
C ARG A 101 -0.06 4.31 -10.13
N CYS A 102 0.52 3.11 -10.09
CA CYS A 102 1.79 2.86 -10.76
C CYS A 102 1.61 3.08 -12.26
N ALA A 103 2.51 3.84 -12.89
CA ALA A 103 2.45 4.09 -14.33
C ALA A 103 2.93 2.88 -15.17
N HIS A 104 3.35 1.77 -14.55
CA HIS A 104 3.82 0.60 -15.28
C HIS A 104 2.60 -0.17 -15.79
N PRO A 105 2.46 -0.42 -17.11
CA PRO A 105 1.23 -0.97 -17.69
C PRO A 105 0.74 -2.26 -17.01
N ASP A 106 1.67 -3.15 -16.66
CA ASP A 106 1.35 -4.43 -16.02
C ASP A 106 1.31 -4.37 -14.48
N CYS A 107 1.26 -3.17 -13.87
CA CYS A 107 1.27 -3.01 -12.42
C CYS A 107 -0.03 -2.39 -11.92
N THR A 108 -0.70 -3.11 -11.02
CA THR A 108 -1.98 -2.69 -10.43
C THR A 108 -1.81 -1.96 -9.10
N LEU A 109 -0.59 -1.83 -8.57
CA LEU A 109 -0.35 -1.27 -7.24
C LEU A 109 -0.70 0.22 -7.17
N LEU A 110 -1.41 0.56 -6.10
CA LEU A 110 -1.58 1.93 -5.61
C LEU A 110 -0.47 2.26 -4.60
N TYR A 111 -0.09 3.53 -4.52
CA TYR A 111 0.88 3.98 -3.54
C TYR A 111 0.61 5.41 -3.09
N VAL A 112 1.02 5.73 -1.87
CA VAL A 112 1.08 7.11 -1.37
C VAL A 112 2.39 7.74 -1.83
N ASP A 113 2.31 8.84 -2.58
CA ASP A 113 3.47 9.63 -2.99
C ASP A 113 3.91 10.55 -1.84
N SER A 114 4.82 10.06 -1.00
CA SER A 114 5.45 10.84 0.06
C SER A 114 6.65 11.68 -0.42
N SER A 115 6.93 11.74 -1.73
CA SER A 115 8.06 12.54 -2.24
C SER A 115 7.80 14.03 -2.10
N ARG A 116 8.88 14.80 -1.84
CA ARG A 116 8.81 16.27 -1.67
C ARG A 116 8.15 16.97 -2.87
N ALA A 117 8.47 16.53 -4.09
CA ALA A 117 7.98 17.12 -5.33
C ALA A 117 6.68 16.48 -5.85
N LYS A 118 6.15 15.44 -5.17
CA LYS A 118 4.95 14.70 -5.59
C LYS A 118 4.98 14.29 -7.06
N ASN A 119 6.14 13.90 -7.56
CA ASN A 119 6.39 13.59 -8.97
C ASN A 119 6.81 12.12 -9.19
N ARG A 120 6.55 11.24 -8.20
CA ARG A 120 6.79 9.82 -8.36
C ARG A 120 5.75 9.26 -9.35
N HIS A 121 6.22 8.38 -10.23
CA HIS A 121 5.39 7.69 -11.23
C HIS A 121 5.28 6.17 -10.97
N TRP A 122 6.16 5.61 -10.13
CA TRP A 122 6.26 4.16 -9.91
C TRP A 122 6.03 3.82 -8.44
N CYS A 123 5.43 2.65 -8.16
CA CYS A 123 5.17 2.20 -6.78
C CYS A 123 6.44 2.00 -5.94
N GLY A 124 7.57 1.72 -6.60
CA GLY A 124 8.88 1.62 -5.96
C GLY A 124 9.99 1.41 -6.98
N MET A 125 11.22 1.74 -6.60
CA MET A 125 12.39 1.62 -7.48
C MET A 125 12.74 0.16 -7.77
N ALA A 126 12.76 -0.70 -6.74
CA ALA A 126 13.06 -2.11 -6.91
C ALA A 126 12.00 -2.85 -7.75
N ALA A 127 10.72 -2.54 -7.54
CA ALA A 127 9.61 -3.22 -8.19
C ALA A 127 9.39 -2.78 -9.65
N CYS A 128 9.12 -1.49 -9.88
CA CYS A 128 8.72 -0.98 -11.20
C CYS A 128 9.74 -0.02 -11.81
N GLY A 129 10.36 0.85 -11.00
CA GLY A 129 11.30 1.86 -11.53
C GLY A 129 12.49 1.25 -12.30
N ASN A 130 13.09 0.19 -11.76
CA ASN A 130 14.19 -0.51 -12.41
C ASN A 130 13.75 -1.27 -13.67
N LYS A 131 12.57 -1.91 -13.64
CA LYS A 131 12.02 -2.63 -14.81
C LYS A 131 11.86 -1.70 -16.01
N VAL A 132 11.25 -0.53 -15.80
CA VAL A 132 11.07 0.48 -16.86
C VAL A 132 12.42 0.98 -17.38
N LYS A 133 13.38 1.27 -16.50
CA LYS A 133 14.74 1.69 -16.91
C LYS A 133 15.43 0.65 -17.79
N VAL A 134 15.36 -0.63 -17.40
CA VAL A 134 15.97 -1.74 -18.16
C VAL A 134 15.29 -1.92 -19.51
N GLN A 135 13.95 -1.89 -19.56
CA GLN A 135 13.20 -1.98 -20.81
C GLN A 135 13.58 -0.84 -21.77
N ALA A 136 13.63 0.40 -21.26
CA ALA A 136 14.00 1.58 -22.05
C ALA A 136 15.46 1.50 -22.54
N PHE A 137 16.39 1.02 -21.72
CA PHE A 137 17.78 0.79 -22.13
C PHE A 137 17.89 -0.25 -23.25
N ARG A 138 17.20 -1.40 -23.11
CA ARG A 138 17.17 -2.45 -24.14
C ARG A 138 16.53 -1.95 -25.44
N ALA A 139 15.47 -1.15 -25.36
CA ALA A 139 14.84 -0.55 -26.53
C ALA A 139 15.80 0.39 -27.28
N ARG A 140 16.55 1.23 -26.55
CA ARG A 140 17.59 2.08 -27.13
C ARG A 140 18.70 1.26 -27.80
N GLN A 141 19.19 0.20 -27.15
CA GLN A 141 20.21 -0.67 -27.75
C GLN A 141 19.75 -1.31 -29.06
N ARG A 142 18.50 -1.80 -29.13
CA ARG A 142 17.92 -2.34 -30.37
C ARG A 142 17.79 -1.27 -31.46
N ALA A 143 17.36 -0.06 -31.08
CA ALA A 143 17.24 1.05 -32.02
C ALA A 143 18.60 1.53 -32.55
N SER A 144 19.64 1.52 -31.72
CA SER A 144 21.02 1.83 -32.14
C SER A 144 21.63 0.74 -33.02
N ALA A 145 21.38 -0.54 -32.71
CA ALA A 145 21.81 -1.67 -33.54
C ALA A 145 21.13 -1.69 -34.92
N HIS A 146 19.88 -1.21 -34.99
CA HIS A 146 19.13 -1.07 -36.25
C HIS A 146 19.53 0.17 -37.07
N ARG A 147 20.30 1.11 -36.51
CA ARG A 147 20.73 2.34 -37.17
C ARG A 147 22.16 2.30 -37.75
N SER A 148 22.85 1.16 -37.73
CA SER A 148 24.14 1.01 -38.42
C SER A 148 23.92 1.02 -39.95
N PRO A 149 24.46 1.99 -40.70
CA PRO A 149 24.34 2.02 -42.15
C PRO A 149 25.35 1.08 -42.82
N SER A 150 24.95 0.50 -43.95
CA SER A 150 25.85 -0.14 -44.93
C SER A 150 26.73 0.87 -45.65
#